data_AF-A0A1V4EAW6-F1
#
_entry.id   AF-A0A1V4EAW6-F1
#
_cell.length_a   1.000
_cell.length_b   1.000
_cell.length_c   1.000
_cell.angle_alpha   90.00
_cell.angle_beta   90.00
_cell.angle_gamma   90.00
#
_symmetry.space_group_name_H-M   'P 1'
#
loop_
_entity.id
_entity.type
_entity.pdbx_description
1 polymer ?
#
loop_
_entity_poly.entity_id
_entity_poly.type
_entity_poly.pdbx_seq_one_letter_code
_entity_poly.pdbx_strand_id
1 'polypeptide(L)'
;MPSEWNWESGEGLLGLDDPADWDAAYERGEQHLGTAAIGLAFNCSLEEASPRIIKAMELPDRGQRGFAYTAAGTAARLNGALTPELYAALRAEGHRGIAGNAIDDTLDYVPFRQLPLWFKWRKVASKVWDKLETWRLTVTYAAEDAWTFVRGRREK
;
A
#
# COMPACT_ATOMS: atom_id res chain seq x y z
N MET A 1 -4.72 -21.60 -25.93
CA MET A 1 -4.36 -22.37 -24.73
C MET A 1 -4.62 -21.42 -23.58
N PRO A 2 -5.58 -21.70 -22.66
CA PRO A 2 -5.68 -20.87 -21.47
C PRO A 2 -4.34 -21.02 -20.74
N SER A 3 -3.69 -19.91 -20.42
CA SER A 3 -2.47 -19.92 -19.62
C SER A 3 -2.80 -20.59 -18.30
N GLU A 4 -2.30 -21.81 -18.11
CA GLU A 4 -2.49 -22.55 -16.86
C GLU A 4 -1.65 -21.85 -15.80
N TRP A 5 -2.25 -20.86 -15.15
CA TRP A 5 -1.63 -20.08 -14.09
C TRP A 5 -1.09 -21.02 -13.00
N ASN A 6 0.14 -20.80 -12.56
CA ASN A 6 0.72 -21.64 -11.50
C ASN A 6 0.25 -21.15 -10.13
N TRP A 7 -0.93 -21.61 -9.70
CA TRP A 7 -1.53 -21.28 -8.42
C TRP A 7 -0.81 -21.89 -7.21
N GLU A 8 0.02 -22.92 -7.43
CA GLU A 8 0.81 -23.58 -6.39
C GLU A 8 2.07 -22.80 -6.04
N SER A 9 2.81 -22.28 -7.02
CA SER A 9 4.03 -21.50 -6.78
C SER A 9 3.82 -19.99 -6.83
N GLY A 10 2.71 -19.55 -7.43
CA GLY A 10 2.43 -18.15 -7.73
C GLY A 10 3.14 -17.63 -8.99
N GLU A 11 3.91 -18.47 -9.69
CA GLU A 11 4.63 -18.07 -10.90
C GLU A 11 3.65 -17.64 -12.01
N GLY A 12 3.95 -16.51 -12.64
CA GLY A 12 3.13 -15.93 -13.71
C GLY A 12 1.91 -15.13 -13.24
N LEU A 13 1.48 -15.22 -11.98
CA LEU A 13 0.24 -14.59 -11.51
C LEU A 13 0.25 -13.05 -11.55
N LEU A 14 1.42 -12.41 -11.64
CA LEU A 14 1.49 -10.96 -11.89
C LEU A 14 1.04 -10.57 -13.31
N GLY A 15 1.02 -11.52 -14.24
CA GLY A 15 0.47 -11.36 -15.59
C GLY A 15 -1.02 -11.64 -15.69
N LEU A 16 -1.70 -12.01 -14.59
CA LEU A 16 -3.13 -12.31 -14.59
C LEU A 16 -3.93 -11.07 -15.02
N ASP A 17 -4.75 -11.23 -16.04
CA ASP A 17 -5.51 -10.16 -16.70
C ASP A 17 -7.01 -10.46 -16.84
N ASP A 18 -7.46 -11.66 -16.43
CA ASP A 18 -8.87 -12.04 -16.40
C ASP A 18 -9.40 -12.15 -14.95
N PRO A 19 -10.33 -11.27 -14.54
CA PRO A 19 -11.00 -11.37 -13.24
C PRO A 19 -11.76 -12.69 -13.03
N ALA A 20 -12.23 -13.35 -14.10
CA ALA A 20 -12.96 -14.60 -14.01
C ALA A 20 -12.04 -15.78 -13.62
N ASP A 21 -10.78 -15.76 -14.08
CA ASP A 21 -9.77 -16.74 -13.66
C ASP A 21 -9.46 -16.61 -12.16
N TRP A 22 -9.40 -15.37 -11.66
CA TRP A 22 -9.24 -15.12 -10.23
C TRP A 22 -10.45 -15.64 -9.43
N ASP A 23 -11.66 -15.35 -9.89
CA ASP A 23 -12.88 -15.82 -9.22
C ASP A 23 -12.94 -17.35 -9.19
N ALA A 24 -12.62 -18.02 -10.30
CA ALA A 24 -12.58 -19.47 -10.36
C ALA A 24 -11.52 -20.06 -9.42
N ALA A 25 -10.36 -19.41 -9.29
CA ALA A 25 -9.31 -19.80 -8.35
C ALA A 25 -9.72 -19.58 -6.90
N TYR A 26 -10.46 -18.50 -6.62
CA TYR A 26 -10.99 -18.22 -5.30
C TYR A 26 -11.95 -19.33 -4.83
N GLU A 27 -12.85 -19.77 -5.71
CA GLU A 27 -13.79 -20.87 -5.42
C GLU A 27 -13.07 -22.22 -5.19
N ARG A 28 -11.91 -22.43 -5.82
CA ARG A 28 -11.08 -23.63 -5.59
C ARG A 28 -10.21 -23.55 -4.34
N GLY A 29 -10.08 -22.38 -3.71
CA GLY A 29 -9.23 -22.17 -2.55
C GLY A 29 -7.72 -22.19 -2.86
N GLU A 30 -7.34 -21.65 -4.02
CA GLU A 30 -5.94 -21.62 -4.47
C GLU A 30 -5.00 -20.82 -3.54
N GLN A 31 -3.72 -21.19 -3.51
CA GLN A 31 -2.79 -20.71 -2.48
C GLN A 31 -2.24 -19.29 -2.68
N HIS A 32 -2.30 -18.73 -3.91
CA HIS A 32 -1.64 -17.48 -4.30
C HIS A 32 -2.58 -16.36 -4.76
N LEU A 33 -3.80 -16.33 -4.20
CA LEU A 33 -4.86 -15.37 -4.57
C LEU A 33 -4.49 -13.90 -4.33
N GLY A 34 -3.70 -13.60 -3.29
CA GLY A 34 -3.19 -12.27 -3.01
C GLY A 34 -2.19 -11.79 -4.07
N THR A 35 -1.28 -12.66 -4.51
CA THR A 35 -0.36 -12.35 -5.64
C THR A 35 -1.14 -12.13 -6.93
N ALA A 36 -2.13 -12.99 -7.20
CA ALA A 36 -3.01 -12.83 -8.35
C ALA A 36 -3.80 -11.52 -8.33
N ALA A 37 -4.23 -11.05 -7.14
CA ALA A 37 -4.88 -9.74 -7.02
C ALA A 37 -3.96 -8.59 -7.41
N ILE A 38 -2.64 -8.71 -7.20
CA ILE A 38 -1.66 -7.75 -7.71
C ILE A 38 -1.64 -7.76 -9.24
N GLY A 39 -1.68 -8.94 -9.86
CA GLY A 39 -1.80 -9.07 -11.32
C GLY A 39 -3.04 -8.34 -11.86
N LEU A 40 -4.21 -8.57 -11.26
CA LEU A 40 -5.43 -7.85 -11.65
C LEU A 40 -5.28 -6.32 -11.50
N ALA A 41 -4.61 -5.85 -10.45
CA ALA A 41 -4.35 -4.41 -10.28
C ALA A 41 -3.43 -3.81 -11.36
N PHE A 42 -2.56 -4.63 -11.98
CA PHE A 42 -1.71 -4.20 -13.09
C PHE A 42 -2.42 -4.24 -14.44
N ASN A 43 -3.28 -5.25 -14.67
CA ASN A 43 -3.72 -5.60 -16.01
C ASN A 43 -5.22 -5.35 -16.27
N CYS A 44 -6.04 -5.14 -15.24
CA CYS A 44 -7.47 -4.88 -15.37
C CYS A 44 -7.83 -3.44 -14.99
N SER A 45 -9.06 -3.03 -15.32
CA SER A 45 -9.60 -1.75 -14.81
C SER A 45 -9.73 -1.77 -13.28
N LEU A 46 -9.72 -0.59 -12.68
CA LEU A 46 -9.91 -0.42 -11.23
C LEU A 46 -11.23 -1.06 -10.78
N GLU A 47 -12.30 -0.89 -11.55
CA GLU A 47 -13.64 -1.40 -11.28
C GLU A 47 -13.70 -2.93 -11.31
N GLU A 48 -12.97 -3.57 -12.22
CA GLU A 48 -12.90 -5.03 -12.33
C GLU A 48 -12.02 -5.65 -11.23
N ALA A 49 -10.89 -5.02 -10.92
CA ALA A 49 -9.94 -5.52 -9.93
C ALA A 49 -10.44 -5.29 -8.48
N SER A 50 -11.10 -4.17 -8.19
CA SER A 50 -11.46 -3.77 -6.83
C SER A 50 -12.20 -4.84 -6.01
N PRO A 51 -13.25 -5.52 -6.53
CA PRO A 51 -13.95 -6.56 -5.78
C PRO A 51 -13.04 -7.73 -5.39
N ARG A 52 -12.11 -8.12 -6.26
CA ARG A 52 -11.16 -9.23 -6.01
C ARG A 52 -10.09 -8.82 -5.01
N ILE A 53 -9.58 -7.61 -5.11
CA ILE A 53 -8.65 -7.05 -4.13
C ILE A 53 -9.29 -7.04 -2.73
N ILE A 54 -10.55 -6.60 -2.61
CA ILE A 54 -11.27 -6.60 -1.32
C ILE A 54 -11.45 -8.02 -0.80
N LYS A 55 -11.94 -8.96 -1.63
CA LYS A 55 -12.03 -10.38 -1.23
C LYS A 55 -10.67 -10.95 -0.79
N ALA A 56 -9.59 -10.57 -1.46
CA ALA A 56 -8.24 -11.01 -1.10
C ALA A 56 -7.76 -10.46 0.26
N MET A 57 -8.20 -9.25 0.65
CA MET A 57 -7.91 -8.67 1.97
C MET A 57 -8.57 -9.42 3.13
N GLU A 58 -9.57 -10.26 2.84
CA GLU A 58 -10.31 -11.08 3.80
C GLU A 58 -9.78 -12.52 3.91
N LEU A 59 -8.75 -12.88 3.13
CA LEU A 59 -8.19 -14.23 3.16
C LEU A 59 -7.63 -14.61 4.55
N PRO A 60 -7.75 -15.88 4.97
CA PRO A 60 -7.27 -16.30 6.29
C PRO A 60 -5.75 -16.20 6.41
N ASP A 61 -5.02 -16.39 5.31
CA ASP A 61 -3.57 -16.27 5.30
C ASP A 61 -3.12 -14.81 5.31
N ARG A 62 -2.30 -14.48 6.32
CA ARG A 62 -1.80 -13.10 6.52
C ARG A 62 -0.85 -12.66 5.40
N GLY A 63 -0.08 -13.57 4.80
CA GLY A 63 0.81 -13.27 3.68
C GLY A 63 0.01 -12.87 2.44
N GLN A 64 -1.00 -13.66 2.09
CA GLN A 64 -1.93 -13.37 1.01
C GLN A 64 -2.68 -12.05 1.22
N ARG A 65 -3.15 -11.78 2.45
CA ARG A 65 -3.71 -10.45 2.79
C ARG A 65 -2.71 -9.33 2.56
N GLY A 66 -1.46 -9.53 2.95
CA GLY A 66 -0.37 -8.57 2.68
C GLY A 66 -0.24 -8.24 1.19
N PHE A 67 -0.29 -9.25 0.33
CA PHE A 67 -0.29 -9.04 -1.13
C PHE A 67 -1.55 -8.35 -1.64
N ALA A 68 -2.72 -8.61 -1.05
CA ALA A 68 -3.94 -7.87 -1.38
C ALA A 68 -3.83 -6.36 -1.05
N TYR A 69 -3.20 -6.00 0.08
CA TYR A 69 -2.91 -4.60 0.39
C TYR A 69 -1.91 -3.99 -0.60
N THR A 70 -0.88 -4.74 -1.00
CA THR A 70 0.02 -4.33 -2.09
C THR A 70 -0.77 -4.07 -3.39
N ALA A 71 -1.73 -4.92 -3.74
CA ALA A 71 -2.59 -4.73 -4.91
C ALA A 71 -3.39 -3.42 -4.83
N ALA A 72 -3.93 -3.07 -3.65
CA ALA A 72 -4.62 -1.80 -3.46
C ALA A 72 -3.69 -0.58 -3.60
N GLY A 73 -2.46 -0.66 -3.08
CA GLY A 73 -1.45 0.38 -3.28
C GLY A 73 -1.09 0.55 -4.76
N THR A 74 -0.90 -0.56 -5.48
CA THR A 74 -0.69 -0.58 -6.94
C THR A 74 -1.86 0.06 -7.68
N ALA A 75 -3.09 -0.29 -7.32
CA ALA A 75 -4.29 0.29 -7.91
C ALA A 75 -4.36 1.82 -7.70
N ALA A 76 -4.06 2.30 -6.49
CA ALA A 76 -3.99 3.73 -6.20
C ALA A 76 -2.91 4.44 -7.03
N ARG A 77 -1.72 3.83 -7.13
CA ARG A 77 -0.59 4.38 -7.90
C ARG A 77 -0.90 4.50 -9.39
N LEU A 78 -1.50 3.46 -9.98
CA LEU A 78 -1.76 3.41 -11.42
C LEU A 78 -2.96 4.27 -11.83
N ASN A 79 -4.00 4.32 -11.00
CA ASN A 79 -5.25 5.00 -11.35
C ASN A 79 -5.35 6.42 -10.78
N GLY A 80 -4.51 6.78 -9.80
CA GLY A 80 -4.64 8.04 -9.07
C GLY A 80 -5.95 8.14 -8.27
N ALA A 81 -6.63 7.02 -8.06
CA ALA A 81 -7.92 6.91 -7.37
C ALA A 81 -8.10 5.47 -6.83
N LEU A 82 -9.06 5.30 -5.92
CA LEU A 82 -9.58 4.01 -5.49
C LEU A 82 -11.10 4.03 -5.52
N THR A 83 -11.72 2.85 -5.56
CA THR A 83 -13.16 2.72 -5.36
C THR A 83 -13.56 3.08 -3.91
N PRO A 84 -14.80 3.55 -3.69
CA PRO A 84 -15.31 3.82 -2.34
C PRO A 84 -15.13 2.64 -1.38
N GLU A 85 -15.32 1.42 -1.87
CA GLU A 85 -15.22 0.18 -1.11
C GLU A 85 -13.76 -0.11 -0.72
N LEU A 86 -12.79 0.13 -1.61
CA LEU A 86 -11.36 0.02 -1.27
C LEU A 86 -10.94 1.09 -0.24
N TYR A 87 -11.44 2.32 -0.35
CA TYR A 87 -11.20 3.32 0.69
C TYR A 87 -11.76 2.87 2.05
N ALA A 88 -12.95 2.26 2.05
CA ALA A 88 -13.56 1.74 3.27
C ALA A 88 -12.75 0.58 3.86
N ALA A 89 -12.30 -0.36 3.04
CA ALA A 89 -11.48 -1.50 3.47
C ALA A 89 -10.13 -1.05 4.06
N LEU A 90 -9.41 -0.16 3.37
CA LEU A 90 -8.15 0.41 3.87
C LEU A 90 -8.35 1.18 5.18
N ARG A 91 -9.43 1.94 5.31
CA ARG A 91 -9.77 2.65 6.54
C ARG A 91 -10.08 1.68 7.69
N ALA A 92 -10.75 0.57 7.41
CA ALA A 92 -11.13 -0.42 8.41
C ALA A 92 -9.90 -1.13 9.01
N GLU A 93 -8.91 -1.48 8.18
CA GLU A 93 -7.62 -2.01 8.67
C GLU A 93 -6.83 -0.94 9.42
N GLY A 94 -6.83 0.29 8.90
CA GLY A 94 -6.13 1.43 9.48
C GLY A 94 -4.66 1.52 9.07
N HIS A 95 -4.03 2.66 9.40
CA HIS A 95 -2.67 3.01 8.92
C HIS A 95 -1.52 2.23 9.58
N ARG A 96 -1.82 1.32 10.51
CA ARG A 96 -0.80 0.52 11.18
C ARG A 96 -0.88 -0.92 10.71
N GLY A 97 0.26 -1.59 10.58
CA GLY A 97 0.30 -2.99 10.17
C GLY A 97 0.31 -3.15 8.65
N ILE A 98 -0.41 -4.16 8.15
CA ILE A 98 -0.23 -4.65 6.78
C ILE A 98 -0.78 -3.71 5.70
N ALA A 99 -1.69 -2.79 6.04
CA ALA A 99 -2.19 -1.77 5.12
C ALA A 99 -1.35 -0.48 5.06
N GLY A 100 -0.30 -0.35 5.88
CA GLY A 100 0.49 0.88 5.99
C GLY A 100 0.97 1.40 4.63
N ASN A 101 1.68 0.55 3.89
CA ASN A 101 2.20 0.89 2.56
C ASN A 101 1.09 1.23 1.56
N ALA A 102 -0.02 0.47 1.58
CA ALA A 102 -1.15 0.71 0.69
C ALA A 102 -1.82 2.07 0.94
N ILE A 103 -1.92 2.46 2.21
CA ILE A 103 -2.44 3.77 2.58
C ILE A 103 -1.44 4.86 2.22
N ASP A 104 -0.14 4.65 2.44
CA ASP A 104 0.88 5.63 2.04
C ASP A 104 0.87 5.86 0.52
N ASP A 105 0.81 4.80 -0.28
CA ASP A 105 0.60 4.87 -1.73
C ASP A 105 -0.68 5.65 -2.08
N THR A 106 -1.78 5.38 -1.38
CA THR A 106 -3.03 6.13 -1.57
C THR A 106 -2.85 7.62 -1.26
N LEU A 107 -2.14 7.96 -0.19
CA LEU A 107 -1.89 9.35 0.19
C LEU A 107 -0.94 10.05 -0.77
N ASP A 108 0.02 9.36 -1.36
CA ASP A 108 1.00 9.94 -2.27
C ASP A 108 0.44 10.14 -3.67
N TYR A 109 -0.26 9.15 -4.22
CA TYR A 109 -0.68 9.15 -5.62
C TYR A 109 -2.09 9.70 -5.86
N VAL A 110 -3.01 9.63 -4.89
CA VAL A 110 -4.36 10.18 -5.08
C VAL A 110 -4.39 11.69 -4.82
N PRO A 111 -4.96 12.51 -5.73
CA PRO A 111 -5.12 13.94 -5.51
C PRO A 111 -5.91 14.25 -4.25
N PHE A 112 -5.42 15.19 -3.43
CA PHE A 112 -6.03 15.54 -2.14
C PHE A 112 -7.53 15.88 -2.24
N ARG A 113 -7.97 16.51 -3.34
CA ARG A 113 -9.38 16.88 -3.54
C ARG A 113 -10.31 15.67 -3.60
N GLN A 114 -9.83 14.56 -4.16
CA GLN A 114 -10.57 13.31 -4.37
C GLN A 114 -10.52 12.38 -3.16
N LEU A 115 -9.57 12.59 -2.23
CA LEU A 115 -9.47 11.77 -1.02
C LEU A 115 -10.71 11.91 -0.11
N PRO A 116 -11.19 10.80 0.48
CA PRO A 116 -12.15 10.85 1.57
C PRO A 116 -11.59 11.59 2.79
N LEU A 117 -12.48 12.13 3.64
CA LEU A 117 -12.09 12.96 4.79
C LEU A 117 -11.06 12.31 5.71
N TRP A 118 -11.21 11.00 5.98
CA TRP A 118 -10.26 10.29 6.83
C TRP A 118 -8.84 10.32 6.25
N PHE A 119 -8.68 10.06 4.95
CA PHE A 119 -7.40 10.12 4.26
C PHE A 119 -6.85 11.55 4.16
N LYS A 120 -7.72 12.56 3.99
CA LYS A 120 -7.30 13.97 4.05
C LYS A 120 -6.65 14.31 5.39
N TRP A 121 -7.28 13.93 6.50
CA TRP A 121 -6.72 14.12 7.83
C TRP A 121 -5.40 13.37 8.01
N ARG A 122 -5.30 12.13 7.49
CA ARG A 122 -4.03 11.38 7.52
C ARG A 122 -2.92 12.08 6.75
N LYS A 123 -3.19 12.60 5.53
CA LYS A 123 -2.21 13.33 4.72
C LYS A 123 -1.70 14.57 5.47
N VAL A 124 -2.60 15.34 6.08
CA VAL A 124 -2.22 16.51 6.88
C VAL A 124 -1.38 16.10 8.08
N ALA A 125 -1.82 15.07 8.82
CA ALA A 125 -1.08 14.58 9.99
C ALA A 125 0.34 14.10 9.63
N SER A 126 0.49 13.36 8.53
CA SER A 126 1.80 12.93 8.01
C SER A 126 2.71 14.13 7.72
N LYS A 127 2.23 15.15 6.99
CA LYS A 127 3.03 16.35 6.72
C LYS A 127 3.44 17.13 7.97
N VAL A 128 2.59 17.13 9.01
CA VAL A 128 2.94 17.72 10.31
C VAL A 128 4.05 16.93 10.99
N TRP A 129 3.95 15.59 10.99
CA TRP A 129 4.98 14.71 11.55
C TRP A 129 6.31 14.84 10.81
N ASP A 130 6.30 14.85 9.48
CA ASP A 130 7.50 15.05 8.65
C ASP A 130 8.21 16.36 9.03
N LYS A 131 7.43 17.43 9.24
CA LYS A 131 7.98 18.74 9.63
C LYS A 131 8.57 18.73 11.04
N LEU A 132 7.92 18.06 11.99
CA LEU A 132 8.44 17.92 13.35
C LEU A 132 9.72 17.09 13.37
N GLU A 133 9.79 16.02 12.59
CA GLU A 133 10.99 15.19 12.46
C GLU A 133 12.14 15.97 11.81
N THR A 134 11.85 16.73 10.76
CA THR A 134 12.83 17.63 10.13
C THR A 134 13.40 18.62 11.16
N TRP A 135 12.52 19.27 11.95
CA TRP A 135 12.96 20.21 12.97
C TRP A 135 13.81 19.54 14.05
N ARG A 136 13.40 18.36 14.53
CA ARG A 136 14.17 17.56 15.49
C ARG A 136 15.57 17.26 14.96
N LEU A 137 15.70 16.81 13.71
CA LEU A 137 17.00 16.52 13.09
C LEU A 137 17.86 17.79 13.00
N THR A 138 17.27 18.92 12.60
CA THR A 138 17.98 20.22 12.58
C THR A 138 18.53 20.60 13.95
N VAL A 139 17.75 20.42 15.02
CA VAL A 139 18.19 20.70 16.39
C VAL A 139 19.31 19.75 16.83
N THR A 140 19.21 18.46 16.51
CA THR A 140 20.26 17.47 16.82
C THR A 140 21.58 17.85 16.17
N TYR A 141 21.56 18.14 14.86
CA TYR A 141 22.78 18.54 14.14
C TYR A 141 23.36 19.85 14.68
N ALA A 142 22.53 20.85 14.98
CA ALA A 142 23.00 22.09 15.58
C ALA A 142 23.66 21.89 16.96
N ALA A 143 23.14 20.96 17.77
CA ALA A 143 23.72 20.61 19.07
C ALA A 143 25.06 19.86 18.92
N GLU A 144 25.17 18.94 17.95
CA GLU A 144 26.41 18.22 17.63
C GLU A 144 27.52 19.17 17.14
N ASP A 145 27.17 20.11 16.26
CA ASP A 145 28.09 21.14 15.77
C ASP A 145 28.59 22.04 16.92
N ALA A 146 27.68 22.50 17.78
CA ALA A 146 28.03 23.31 18.94
C ALA A 146 28.93 22.55 19.93
N TRP A 147 28.64 21.28 20.18
CA TRP A 147 29.46 20.43 21.05
C TRP A 147 30.87 20.22 20.48
N THR A 148 30.98 19.91 19.19
CA THR A 148 32.27 19.72 18.50
C THR A 148 33.11 21.00 18.55
N PHE A 149 32.48 22.16 18.37
CA PHE A 149 33.14 23.46 18.46
C PHE A 149 33.67 23.76 19.88
N VAL A 150 32.88 23.48 20.92
CA VAL A 150 33.32 23.67 22.32
C VAL A 150 34.46 22.72 22.68
N ARG A 151 34.41 21.46 22.23
CA ARG A 151 35.47 20.48 22.49
C ARG A 151 36.77 20.82 21.78
N GLY A 152 36.72 21.25 20.51
CA GLY A 152 37.90 21.66 19.75
C GLY A 152 38.61 22.91 20.31
N ARG A 153 37.92 23.73 21.12
CA ARG A 153 38.55 24.81 21.90
C ARG A 153 39.24 24.36 23.18
N ARG A 154 38.86 23.20 23.73
CA ARG A 154 39.41 22.68 25.00
C ARG A 154 40.70 21.90 24.82
N GLU A 155 41.02 21.52 23.57
CA GLU A 155 42.21 20.77 23.17
C GLU A 155 43.31 21.69 22.55
N LYS A 156 43.11 23.02 22.58
CA LYS A 156 44.12 24.05 22.26
C LYS A 156 44.47 24.83 23.51
#